data_AF-A0A183N7B2-F1
#
_entry.id   AF-A0A183N7B2-F1
#
_cell.length_a   1.000
_cell.length_b   1.000
_cell.length_c   1.000
_cell.angle_alpha   90.00
_cell.angle_beta   90.00
_cell.angle_gamma   90.00
#
_symmetry.space_group_name_H-M   'P 1'
#
loop_
_entity.id
_entity.type
_entity.pdbx_description
1 polymer ?
#
loop_
_entity_poly.entity_id
_entity_poly.type
_entity_poly.pdbx_seq_one_letter_code
_entity_poly.pdbx_strand_id
1 'polypeptide(L)' 'MTPHDESRIPSEVTRPMTLLTTKVTIDLGTWNVRTMWDTGRAFQIAAEMRRYNLEVLGISETHWTQVGQQRTA' A
#
# COMPACT_ATOMS: atom_id res chain seq x y z
N MET A 1 4.89 -64.46 20.57
CA MET A 1 5.19 -63.61 19.40
C MET A 1 3.88 -63.38 18.66
N THR A 2 3.25 -62.23 18.91
CA THR A 2 2.19 -61.62 18.10
C THR A 2 2.31 -60.11 18.36
N PRO A 3 2.63 -59.29 17.34
CA PRO A 3 2.65 -57.84 17.46
C PRO A 3 1.23 -57.29 17.20
N HIS A 4 1.06 -55.98 17.39
CA HIS A 4 -0.15 -55.19 17.11
C HIS A 4 -1.28 -55.26 18.14
N ASP A 5 -1.28 -54.27 19.02
CA ASP A 5 -2.41 -53.33 19.07
C ASP A 5 -1.93 -52.00 19.69
N GLU A 6 -1.11 -51.26 18.93
CA GLU A 6 -0.73 -49.90 19.33
C GLU A 6 -1.88 -48.98 18.93
N SER A 7 -2.70 -48.66 19.94
CA SER A 7 -3.72 -47.63 19.95
C SER A 7 -3.33 -46.44 19.08
N ARG A 8 -4.08 -46.22 18.00
CA ARG A 8 -4.04 -44.99 17.20
C ARG A 8 -4.41 -43.82 18.10
N ILE A 9 -3.41 -43.19 18.71
CA ILE A 9 -3.53 -41.80 19.14
C ILE A 9 -3.78 -40.99 17.85
N PRO A 10 -4.91 -40.29 17.69
CA PRO A 10 -5.00 -39.30 16.64
C PRO A 10 -4.03 -38.21 17.06
N SER A 11 -2.92 -38.09 16.34
CA SER A 11 -2.04 -36.93 16.42
C SER A 11 -2.87 -35.74 15.98
N GLU A 12 -3.51 -35.10 16.96
CA GLU A 12 -4.06 -33.76 16.84
C GLU A 12 -2.85 -32.86 16.58
N VAL A 13 -2.44 -32.83 15.32
CA VAL A 13 -1.69 -31.73 14.73
C VAL A 13 -2.56 -30.53 15.04
N THR A 14 -2.19 -29.79 16.08
CA THR A 14 -2.67 -28.44 16.32
C THR A 14 -2.38 -27.67 15.05
N ARG A 15 -3.36 -27.71 14.14
CA ARG A 15 -3.31 -26.95 12.90
C ARG A 15 -3.19 -25.51 13.36
N PRO A 16 -2.16 -24.77 12.90
CA PRO A 16 -2.04 -23.38 13.29
C PRO A 16 -3.36 -22.70 12.95
N MET A 17 -4.02 -22.19 13.99
CA MET A 17 -5.25 -21.44 13.86
C MET A 17 -4.92 -20.25 12.97
N THR A 18 -5.45 -20.23 11.75
CA THR A 18 -5.22 -19.16 10.78
C THR A 18 -5.91 -17.91 11.30
N LEU A 19 -5.19 -17.15 12.12
CA LEU A 19 -5.53 -15.77 12.46
C LEU A 19 -5.60 -15.02 11.13
N LEU A 20 -6.78 -14.50 10.82
CA LEU A 20 -7.11 -13.76 9.60
C LEU A 20 -6.06 -12.66 9.38
N THR A 21 -5.06 -12.96 8.56
CA THR A 21 -4.06 -12.00 8.11
C THR A 21 -4.67 -11.27 6.93
N THR A 22 -5.11 -10.05 7.16
CA THR A 22 -5.45 -9.10 6.10
C THR A 22 -4.16 -8.75 5.35
N LYS A 23 -3.85 -9.47 4.27
CA LYS A 23 -2.83 -9.04 3.30
C LYS A 23 -3.48 -8.04 2.35
N VAL A 24 -3.61 -6.80 2.81
CA VAL A 24 -3.83 -5.68 1.88
C VAL A 24 -2.46 -5.25 1.40
N THR A 25 -2.22 -5.37 0.09
CA THR A 25 -1.00 -4.91 -0.57
C THR A 25 -1.28 -3.51 -1.09
N ILE A 26 -0.65 -2.50 -0.48
CA ILE A 26 -0.77 -1.09 -0.88
C ILE A 26 0.42 -0.73 -1.74
N ASP A 27 0.17 -0.38 -3.00
CA ASP A 27 1.22 0.05 -3.93
C ASP A 27 1.47 1.56 -3.79
N LEU A 28 2.69 1.91 -3.34
CA LEU A 28 3.14 3.28 -3.08
C LEU A 28 4.20 3.70 -4.11
N GLY A 29 4.01 4.87 -4.72
CA GLY A 29 5.03 5.53 -5.54
C GLY A 29 5.49 6.86 -4.96
N THR A 30 6.71 7.28 -5.30
CA THR A 30 7.20 8.64 -5.05
C THR A 30 7.55 9.31 -6.38
N TRP A 31 7.16 10.58 -6.52
CA TRP A 31 7.38 11.35 -7.74
C TRP A 31 7.78 12.80 -7.42
N ASN A 32 8.89 13.27 -8.02
CA ASN A 32 9.26 14.69 -8.00
C ASN A 32 8.63 15.43 -9.19
N VAL A 33 7.62 16.26 -8.93
CA VAL A 33 6.81 16.92 -9.97
C VAL A 33 7.48 18.20 -10.47
N ARG A 34 8.54 18.67 -9.79
CA ARG A 34 9.33 19.90 -10.06
C ARG A 34 8.56 21.22 -10.08
N THR A 35 7.24 21.21 -10.28
CA THR A 35 6.28 22.33 -10.14
C THR A 35 4.86 21.86 -10.50
N MET A 36 3.82 22.25 -9.78
CA MET A 36 2.42 21.87 -10.11
C MET A 36 1.62 23.08 -10.62
N TRP A 37 2.16 23.84 -11.58
CA TRP A 37 1.50 25.05 -12.08
C TRP A 37 0.57 24.81 -13.27
N ASP A 38 0.85 23.78 -14.06
CA ASP A 38 0.05 23.44 -15.22
C ASP A 38 -1.09 22.50 -14.80
N THR A 39 -2.34 22.89 -15.07
CA THR A 39 -3.52 22.06 -14.87
C THR A 39 -3.38 20.71 -15.60
N GLY A 40 -2.61 20.66 -16.70
CA GLY A 40 -2.28 19.42 -17.42
C GLY A 40 -1.45 18.41 -16.63
N ARG A 41 -0.64 18.83 -15.64
CA ARG A 41 0.18 17.91 -14.82
C ARG A 41 -0.65 17.04 -13.89
N ALA A 42 -1.79 17.55 -13.38
CA ALA A 42 -2.69 16.74 -12.56
C ALA A 42 -3.27 15.55 -13.33
N PHE A 43 -3.61 15.76 -14.62
CA PHE A 43 -4.08 14.68 -15.50
C PHE A 43 -2.98 13.67 -15.81
N GLN A 44 -1.74 14.10 -16.01
CA GLN A 44 -0.60 13.20 -16.20
C GLN A 44 -0.36 12.35 -14.96
N ILE A 45 -0.41 12.94 -13.76
CA ILE A 45 -0.28 12.20 -12.50
C ILE A 45 -1.38 11.15 -12.35
N ALA A 46 -2.64 11.50 -12.66
CA ALA A 46 -3.76 10.55 -12.61
C ALA A 46 -3.62 9.40 -13.63
N ALA A 47 -3.12 9.69 -14.83
CA ALA A 47 -2.84 8.67 -15.84
C ALA A 47 -1.74 7.70 -15.37
N GLU A 48 -0.70 8.22 -14.72
CA GLU A 48 0.44 7.41 -14.29
C GLU A 48 0.12 6.58 -13.04
N MET A 49 -0.68 7.11 -12.11
CA MET A 49 -1.25 6.30 -11.01
C MET A 49 -2.06 5.11 -11.55
N ARG A 50 -2.87 5.33 -12.61
CA ARG A 50 -3.60 4.24 -13.26
C ARG A 50 -2.68 3.25 -13.98
N ARG A 51 -1.64 3.74 -14.65
CA ARG A 51 -0.68 2.90 -15.39
C ARG A 51 0.09 1.96 -14.47
N TYR A 52 0.48 2.44 -13.30
CA TYR A 52 1.23 1.67 -12.31
C TYR A 52 0.37 1.01 -11.24
N ASN A 53 -0.95 1.16 -11.31
CA ASN A 53 -1.90 0.65 -10.32
C ASN A 53 -1.56 1.09 -8.87
N LEU A 54 -1.02 2.32 -8.73
CA LEU A 54 -0.63 2.87 -7.44
C LEU A 54 -1.87 3.32 -6.66
N GLU A 55 -1.97 2.87 -5.42
CA GLU A 55 -3.01 3.31 -4.50
C GLU A 55 -2.63 4.64 -3.84
N VAL A 56 -1.34 4.85 -3.62
CA VAL A 56 -0.82 6.06 -2.97
C VAL A 56 0.36 6.62 -3.76
N LEU A 57 0.38 7.95 -3.95
CA LEU A 57 1.50 8.66 -4.58
C LEU A 57 1.98 9.80 -3.68
N GLY A 58 3.24 9.73 -3.26
CA GLY A 58 3.93 10.84 -2.63
C GLY A 58 4.51 11.79 -3.68
N ILE A 59 4.06 13.04 -3.69
CA ILE A 59 4.56 14.08 -4.61
C ILE A 59 5.48 15.07 -3.87
N SER A 60 6.59 15.44 -4.51
CA SER A 60 7.53 16.46 -4.01
C SER A 60 7.65 17.63 -5.00
N GLU A 61 8.01 18.81 -4.48
CA GLU A 61 8.12 20.09 -5.23
C GLU A 61 6.78 20.64 -5.75
N THR A 62 5.71 20.47 -4.97
CA THR A 62 4.42 21.14 -5.17
C THR A 62 4.51 22.58 -4.68
N HIS A 63 5.02 23.49 -5.51
CA HIS A 63 4.97 24.93 -5.21
C HIS A 63 3.51 25.41 -5.32
N TRP A 64 2.82 25.44 -4.18
CA TRP A 64 1.48 26.01 -4.08
C TRP A 64 1.58 27.52 -3.92
N THR A 65 1.06 28.28 -4.87
CA THR A 65 1.37 29.71 -4.98
C THR A 65 0.44 30.66 -4.24
N GLN A 66 -0.51 30.16 -3.46
CA GLN A 66 -1.59 31.03 -2.98
C GLN A 66 -2.00 30.83 -1.53
N VAL A 67 -1.38 29.90 -0.80
CA VAL A 67 -1.68 29.68 0.63
C VAL A 67 -0.42 30.01 1.40
N GLY A 68 -0.32 31.26 1.87
CA GLY A 68 0.81 31.73 2.67
C GLY A 68 1.12 33.22 2.57
N GLN A 69 0.47 34.00 1.70
CA GLN A 69 0.70 35.44 1.69
C GLN A 69 -0.09 36.11 2.82
N GLN A 70 0.45 36.01 4.03
CA GLN A 70 0.02 36.83 5.14
C GLN A 70 0.35 38.28 4.79
N ARG A 71 -0.69 39.08 4.52
CA ARG A 71 -0.57 40.53 4.46
C ARG A 71 -0.20 41.00 5.86
N THR A 72 1.09 41.18 6.12
CA THR A 72 1.53 41.99 7.26
C THR A 72 1.12 43.42 6.96
N ALA A 73 0.20 43.94 7.78
CA ALA A 73 -0.20 45.35 7.77
C ALA A 73 0.94 46.23 8.31
#